data_AF-A0A497FLP1-F1
#
_entry.id   AF-A0A497FLP1-F1
#
_cell.length_a   1.000
_cell.length_b   1.000
_cell.length_c   1.000
_cell.angle_alpha   90.00
_cell.angle_beta   90.00
_cell.angle_gamma   90.00
#
_symmetry.space_group_name_H-M   'P 1'
#
loop_
_entity.id
_entity.type
_entity.pdbx_description
1 polymer ?
#
loop_
_entity_poly.entity_id
_entity_poly.type
_entity_poly.pdbx_seq_one_letter_code
_entity_poly.pdbx_strand_id
1 'polypeptide(L)'
;MAHITLSIPEDLYKLMRKYKEVNWSEIARKAIIEKLLALKAVEEGLTREELVILLDVTGRRFITESYDYAKELDFLRKIKEREERRIRYLKRLEES
;
A
#
# COMPACT_ATOMS: atom_id res chain seq x y z
N MET A 1 -6.38 -7.39 -22.34
CA MET A 1 -6.58 -7.97 -20.99
C MET A 1 -6.09 -9.40 -21.00
N ALA A 2 -5.48 -9.87 -19.91
CA ALA A 2 -5.16 -11.28 -19.75
C ALA A 2 -6.39 -12.04 -19.22
N HIS A 3 -6.58 -13.28 -19.67
CA HIS A 3 -7.63 -14.17 -19.18
C HIS A 3 -6.99 -15.28 -18.35
N ILE A 4 -7.57 -15.57 -17.18
CA ILE A 4 -7.14 -16.66 -16.30
C ILE A 4 -8.31 -17.62 -16.11
N THR A 5 -8.04 -18.92 -16.18
CA THR A 5 -9.01 -19.98 -15.84
C THR A 5 -8.59 -20.58 -14.52
N LEU A 6 -9.49 -20.58 -13.53
CA LEU A 6 -9.22 -21.10 -12.19
C LEU A 6 -10.15 -22.28 -11.90
N SER A 7 -9.56 -23.38 -11.46
CA SER A 7 -10.30 -24.50 -10.89
C SER A 7 -10.70 -24.16 -9.45
N ILE A 8 -11.97 -24.30 -9.13
CA ILE A 8 -12.51 -24.11 -7.78
C ILE A 8 -13.26 -25.38 -7.34
N PRO A 9 -13.34 -25.67 -6.03
CA PRO A 9 -14.11 -26.80 -5.53
C PRO A 9 -15.58 -26.72 -5.98
N GLU A 10 -16.16 -27.87 -6.34
CA GLU A 10 -17.54 -27.94 -6.86
C GLU A 10 -18.57 -27.33 -5.89
N ASP A 11 -18.40 -27.56 -4.60
CA ASP A 11 -19.32 -27.03 -3.57
C ASP A 11 -19.24 -25.50 -3.48
N LEU A 12 -18.05 -24.93 -3.68
CA LEU A 12 -17.87 -23.47 -3.75
C LEU A 12 -18.52 -22.92 -5.03
N TYR A 13 -18.33 -23.58 -6.17
CA TYR A 13 -18.98 -23.17 -7.43
C TYR A 13 -20.51 -23.17 -7.32
N LYS A 14 -21.09 -24.21 -6.71
CA LYS A 14 -22.54 -24.28 -6.44
C LYS A 14 -23.01 -23.11 -5.58
N LEU A 15 -22.26 -22.76 -4.52
CA LEU A 15 -22.58 -21.63 -3.66
C LEU A 15 -22.47 -20.30 -4.42
N MET A 16 -21.41 -20.10 -5.20
CA MET A 16 -21.24 -18.90 -6.02
C MET A 16 -22.37 -18.74 -7.05
N ARG A 17 -22.82 -19.84 -7.67
CA ARG A 17 -23.95 -19.83 -8.61
C ARG A 17 -25.30 -19.47 -7.99
N LYS A 18 -25.44 -19.56 -6.66
CA LYS A 18 -26.63 -19.09 -5.94
C LYS A 18 -26.73 -17.57 -5.92
N TYR A 19 -25.60 -16.87 -5.93
CA TYR A 19 -25.51 -15.40 -5.90
C TYR A 19 -25.00 -14.88 -7.25
N LYS A 20 -25.87 -14.93 -8.26
CA LYS A 20 -25.53 -14.58 -9.66
C LYS A 20 -25.35 -13.09 -9.89
N GLU A 21 -25.90 -12.27 -9.00
CA GLU A 21 -25.76 -10.82 -8.99
C GLU A 21 -24.33 -10.36 -8.64
N VAL A 22 -23.52 -11.24 -8.05
CA VAL A 22 -22.15 -10.93 -7.67
C VAL A 22 -21.22 -11.05 -8.89
N ASN A 23 -20.45 -9.99 -9.15
CA ASN A 23 -19.38 -10.02 -10.13
C ASN A 23 -18.14 -10.73 -9.55
N TRP A 24 -18.13 -12.06 -9.63
CA TRP A 24 -17.05 -12.90 -9.09
C TRP A 24 -15.68 -12.59 -9.69
N SER A 25 -15.61 -12.17 -10.95
CA SER A 25 -14.36 -11.75 -11.60
C SER A 25 -13.78 -10.49 -10.96
N GLU A 26 -14.62 -9.56 -10.52
CA GLU A 26 -14.20 -8.35 -9.80
C GLU A 26 -13.68 -8.69 -8.41
N ILE A 27 -14.39 -9.56 -7.69
CA ILE A 27 -13.96 -10.05 -6.37
C ILE A 27 -12.60 -10.76 -6.47
N ALA A 28 -12.45 -11.66 -7.46
CA ALA A 28 -11.19 -12.34 -7.71
C ALA A 28 -10.06 -11.35 -8.02
N ARG A 29 -10.31 -10.35 -8.88
CA ARG A 29 -9.30 -9.34 -9.22
C ARG A 29 -8.86 -8.56 -7.99
N LYS A 30 -9.79 -8.10 -7.15
CA LYS A 30 -9.48 -7.37 -5.91
C LYS A 30 -8.64 -8.23 -4.96
N ALA A 31 -9.02 -9.48 -4.74
CA ALA A 31 -8.29 -10.39 -3.86
C ALA A 31 -6.85 -10.65 -4.38
N ILE A 32 -6.69 -10.82 -5.70
CA ILE A 32 -5.36 -11.00 -6.32
C ILE A 32 -4.50 -9.76 -6.12
N ILE A 33 -5.04 -8.56 -6.40
CA ILE A 33 -4.31 -7.29 -6.24
C ILE A 33 -3.89 -7.09 -4.79
N GLU A 34 -4.83 -7.25 -3.85
CA GLU A 34 -4.55 -7.09 -2.42
C GLU A 34 -3.43 -8.03 -1.96
N LYS A 35 -3.51 -9.32 -2.33
CA LYS A 35 -2.50 -10.30 -1.92
C LYS A 35 -1.14 -10.02 -2.54
N LEU A 36 -1.09 -9.69 -3.83
CA LEU A 36 0.15 -9.40 -4.54
C LEU A 36 0.86 -8.18 -3.95
N LEU A 37 0.15 -7.08 -3.77
CA LEU A 37 0.72 -5.85 -3.22
C LEU A 37 1.11 -6.02 -1.75
N ALA A 38 0.36 -6.80 -0.96
CA ALA A 38 0.76 -7.11 0.41
C ALA A 38 2.08 -7.90 0.48
N LEU A 39 2.31 -8.85 -0.43
CA LEU A 39 3.58 -9.59 -0.51
C LEU A 39 4.72 -8.65 -0.94
N LYS A 40 4.51 -7.89 -2.01
CA LYS A 40 5.49 -6.93 -2.52
C LYS A 40 5.90 -5.90 -1.47
N ALA A 41 4.95 -5.40 -0.68
CA ALA A 41 5.21 -4.44 0.38
C ALA A 41 6.22 -4.95 1.42
N VAL A 42 6.24 -6.26 1.68
CA VAL A 42 7.16 -6.90 2.63
C VAL A 42 8.53 -7.16 2.00
N GLU A 43 8.56 -7.59 0.74
CA GLU A 43 9.80 -8.02 0.07
C GLU A 43 10.61 -6.84 -0.50
N GLU A 44 9.94 -5.90 -1.17
CA GLU A 44 10.58 -4.85 -1.97
C GLU A 44 10.10 -3.43 -1.60
N GLY A 45 9.00 -3.34 -0.86
CA GLY A 45 8.26 -2.08 -0.66
C GLY A 45 7.32 -1.78 -1.83
N LEU A 46 6.53 -0.71 -1.69
CA LEU A 46 5.55 -0.28 -2.69
C LEU A 46 5.91 1.06 -3.30
N THR A 47 5.62 1.23 -4.59
CA THR A 47 5.58 2.57 -5.17
C THR A 47 4.37 3.35 -4.65
N ARG A 48 4.36 4.66 -4.87
CA ARG A 48 3.22 5.51 -4.50
C ARG A 48 1.94 5.06 -5.21
N GLU A 49 2.02 4.71 -6.49
CA GLU A 49 0.89 4.28 -7.31
C GLU A 49 0.33 2.94 -6.81
N GLU A 50 1.23 1.99 -6.49
CA GLU A 50 0.86 0.69 -5.93
C GLU A 50 0.19 0.83 -4.56
N LEU A 51 0.71 1.71 -3.70
CA LEU A 51 0.10 1.99 -2.41
C LEU A 51 -1.32 2.55 -2.58
N VAL A 52 -1.54 3.47 -3.52
CA VAL A 52 -2.87 4.02 -3.81
C VAL A 52 -3.83 2.91 -4.25
N ILE A 53 -3.40 2.00 -5.13
CA ILE A 53 -4.20 0.86 -5.58
C ILE A 53 -4.57 -0.04 -4.41
N LEU A 54 -3.60 -0.40 -3.55
CA LEU A 54 -3.84 -1.24 -2.39
C LEU A 54 -4.85 -0.60 -1.42
N LEU A 55 -4.74 0.71 -1.19
CA LEU A 55 -5.64 1.46 -0.32
C LEU A 55 -7.07 1.50 -0.86
N ASP A 56 -7.23 1.68 -2.18
CA ASP A 56 -8.56 1.68 -2.81
C ASP A 56 -9.22 0.30 -2.72
N VAL A 57 -8.46 -0.77 -3.02
CA VAL A 57 -8.96 -2.16 -2.93
C VAL A 57 -9.34 -2.55 -1.50
N THR A 58 -8.55 -2.14 -0.51
CA THR A 58 -8.81 -2.41 0.91
C THR A 58 -9.88 -1.51 1.53
N GLY A 59 -10.43 -0.55 0.77
CA GLY A 59 -11.43 0.41 1.25
C GLY A 59 -10.88 1.37 2.31
N ARG A 60 -9.56 1.45 2.48
CA ARG A 60 -8.89 2.35 3.43
C ARG A 60 -8.69 3.70 2.77
N ARG A 61 -9.77 4.47 2.65
CA ARG A 61 -9.67 5.89 2.27
C ARG A 61 -9.16 6.68 3.46
N PHE A 62 -7.97 7.25 3.34
CA PHE A 62 -7.57 8.34 4.21
C PHE A 62 -8.19 9.64 3.71
N ILE A 63 -8.65 10.47 4.63
CA ILE A 63 -8.80 11.89 4.35
C ILE A 63 -7.37 12.39 4.19
N THR A 64 -6.98 12.78 2.98
CA THR A 64 -5.73 13.52 2.79
C THR A 64 -5.91 14.83 3.54
N GLU A 65 -5.41 14.89 4.77
CA GLU A 65 -5.40 16.13 5.54
C GLU A 65 -4.46 17.10 4.81
N SER A 66 -5.03 18.03 4.06
CA SER A 66 -4.25 19.14 3.53
C SER A 66 -3.84 20.01 4.71
N TYR A 67 -2.54 20.17 4.91
CA TYR A 67 -2.02 21.10 5.89
C TYR A 67 -1.53 22.37 5.22
N ASP A 68 -1.61 23.48 5.95
CA ASP A 68 -1.12 24.78 5.50
C ASP A 68 0.41 24.78 5.33
N TYR A 69 0.91 25.66 4.45
CA TYR A 69 2.32 25.85 4.16
C TYR A 69 3.17 26.10 5.41
N ALA A 70 2.62 26.76 6.43
CA ALA A 70 3.32 26.96 7.70
C ALA A 70 3.72 25.64 8.38
N LYS A 71 2.91 24.58 8.23
CA LYS A 71 3.20 23.25 8.80
C LYS A 71 4.26 22.51 7.99
N GLU A 72 4.33 22.73 6.68
CA GLU A 72 5.43 22.24 5.84
C GLU A 72 6.77 22.82 6.30
N LEU A 73 6.82 24.14 6.55
CA LEU A 73 8.03 24.79 7.06
C LEU A 73 8.49 24.22 8.41
N ASP A 74 7.56 23.88 9.30
CA ASP A 74 7.87 23.23 10.58
C ASP A 74 8.47 21.82 10.37
N PHE A 75 7.91 21.02 9.45
CA PHE A 75 8.45 19.71 9.11
C PHE A 75 9.88 19.80 8.53
N LEU A 76 10.11 20.70 7.58
CA LEU A 76 11.43 20.92 7.00
C LEU A 76 12.46 21.34 8.06
N ARG A 77 12.08 22.23 8.98
CA ARG A 77 12.93 22.62 10.12
C ARG A 77 13.30 21.40 10.98
N LYS A 78 12.32 20.58 11.35
CA LYS A 78 12.53 19.36 12.16
C LYS A 78 13.44 18.36 11.44
N ILE A 79 13.30 18.19 10.13
CA ILE A 79 14.15 17.32 9.32
C ILE A 79 15.59 17.83 9.33
N LYS A 80 15.79 19.14 9.11
CA LYS A 80 17.12 19.77 9.16
C LYS A 80 17.81 19.56 10.51
N GLU A 81 17.11 19.81 11.61
CA GLU A 81 17.65 19.60 12.96
C GLU A 81 18.07 18.15 13.22
N ARG A 82 17.27 17.18 12.75
CA ARG A 82 17.61 15.75 12.83
C ARG A 82 18.85 15.43 12.01
N GLU A 83 18.96 15.97 10.81
CA GLU A 83 20.12 15.73 9.94
C GLU A 83 21.41 16.33 10.52
N GLU A 84 21.36 17.54 11.09
CA GLU A 84 22.49 18.13 11.81
C GLU A 84 22.93 17.29 13.01
N ARG A 85 21.98 16.69 13.74
CA ARG A 85 22.31 15.74 14.83
C ARG A 85 22.98 14.49 14.28
N ARG A 86 22.48 13.92 13.17
CA ARG A 86 23.05 12.74 12.51
C ARG A 86 24.49 13.01 12.07
N ILE A 87 24.74 14.13 11.39
CA ILE A 87 26.08 14.51 10.94
C ILE A 87 27.04 14.69 12.12
N ARG A 88 26.62 15.39 13.19
CA ARG A 88 27.45 15.54 14.40
C ARG A 88 27.78 14.20 15.05
N TYR A 89 26.82 13.27 15.08
CA TYR A 89 27.04 11.93 15.59
C TYR A 89 28.05 11.14 14.74
N LEU A 90 27.91 11.18 13.41
CA LEU A 90 28.83 10.49 12.50
C LEU A 90 30.26 11.03 12.61
N LYS A 91 30.45 12.36 12.67
CA LYS A 91 31.78 12.96 12.87
C LYS A 91 32.47 12.46 14.14
N ARG A 92 31.74 12.37 15.26
CA ARG A 92 32.30 11.82 16.51
C ARG A 92 32.71 10.36 16.40
N LEU A 93 32.00 9.56 15.60
CA LEU A 93 32.36 8.16 15.34
C LEU A 93 33.61 8.04 14.45
N GLU A 94 33.79 8.95 13.49
CA GLU A 94 34.99 8.97 12.63
C GLU A 94 36.25 9.45 13.38
N GLU A 95 36.07 10.23 14.45
CA GLU A 95 37.14 10.74 15.31
C GLU A 95 37.52 9.79 16.48
N SER A 96 36.81 8.66 16.66
CA SER A 96 37.04 7.65 17.71
C SER A 96 37.79 6.43 17.17
#